data_AF-A0A662GY87-F1
#
_entry.id   AF-A0A662GY87-F1
#
_cell.length_a   1.000
_cell.length_b   1.000
_cell.length_c   1.000
_cell.angle_alpha   90.00
_cell.angle_beta   90.00
_cell.angle_gamma   90.00
#
_symmetry.space_group_name_H-M   'P 1'
#
loop_
_entity.id
_entity.type
_entity.pdbx_description
1 polymer ?
#
loop_
_entity_poly.entity_id
_entity_poly.type
_entity_poly.pdbx_seq_one_letter_code
_entity_poly.pdbx_strand_id
1 'polypeptide(L)' 'MIVPVRCFTCGAVIGHLWEEFARRVKAGENPSQVLDDLGVTRYCCRRMLLSHVEIIDKLLLYERYSQERGPG' A
#
# COMPACT_ATOMS: atom_id res chain seq x y z
N MET A 1 -5.14 5.41 0.51
CA MET A 1 -5.87 4.14 0.53
C MET A 1 -4.87 3.04 0.87
N ILE A 2 -5.34 1.88 1.29
CA ILE A 2 -4.47 0.74 1.65
C ILE A 2 -3.77 0.18 0.41
N VAL A 3 -2.59 -0.43 0.58
CA VAL A 3 -1.82 -1.10 -0.48
C VAL A 3 -2.68 -2.17 -1.17
N PRO A 4 -2.59 -2.34 -2.50
CA PRO A 4 -3.31 -3.42 -3.18
C PRO A 4 -2.85 -4.80 -2.68
N VAL A 5 -3.79 -5.70 -2.41
CA VAL A 5 -3.50 -7.09 -1.97
C VAL A 5 -2.68 -7.85 -3.02
N ARG A 6 -3.01 -7.65 -4.30
CA ARG A 6 -2.34 -8.25 -5.46
C ARG A 6 -1.90 -7.19 -6.44
N CYS A 7 -0.83 -7.45 -7.18
CA CYS A 7 -0.39 -6.58 -8.26
C CYS A 7 -1.42 -6.56 -9.40
N PHE A 8 -1.73 -5.36 -9.89
CA PHE A 8 -2.69 -5.16 -10.98
C PHE A 8 -2.29 -5.76 -12.33
N THR A 9 -1.01 -6.11 -12.51
CA THR A 9 -0.49 -6.67 -13.77
C THR A 9 -0.21 -8.16 -13.65
N CYS A 10 0.60 -8.55 -12.66
CA CYS A 10 1.08 -9.93 -12.51
C CYS A 10 0.15 -10.81 -11.67
N GLY A 11 -0.79 -10.23 -10.92
CA GLY A 11 -1.67 -10.95 -9.99
C GLY A 11 -0.97 -11.51 -8.74
N ALA A 12 0.36 -11.38 -8.64
CA ALA A 12 1.11 -11.83 -7.47
C ALA A 12 0.62 -11.13 -6.19
N VAL A 13 0.60 -11.87 -5.09
CA VAL A 13 0.26 -11.33 -3.76
C VAL A 13 1.40 -10.45 -3.28
N ILE A 14 1.11 -9.19 -2.95
CA ILE A 14 2.11 -8.18 -2.58
C ILE A 14 1.75 -7.40 -1.30
N GLY A 15 0.47 -7.39 -0.89
CA GLY A 15 0.03 -6.54 0.23
C GLY A 15 0.73 -6.84 1.56
N HIS A 16 1.02 -8.11 1.81
CA HIS A 16 1.74 -8.57 3.01
C HIS A 16 3.18 -8.03 3.15
N LEU A 17 3.78 -7.52 2.07
CA LEU A 17 5.17 -7.01 2.08
C LEU A 17 5.26 -5.51 2.40
N TRP A 18 4.12 -4.80 2.40
CA TRP A 18 4.10 -3.34 2.50
C TRP A 18 4.67 -2.81 3.80
N GLU A 19 4.25 -3.35 4.95
CA GLU A 19 4.68 -2.85 6.27
C GLU A 19 6.20 -2.97 6.45
N GLU A 20 6.78 -4.10 6.02
CA GLU A 20 8.22 -4.33 6.08
C GLU A 20 8.97 -3.37 5.14
N PHE A 21 8.51 -3.26 3.90
CA PHE A 21 9.09 -2.35 2.90
C PHE A 21 9.07 -0.89 3.39
N ALA A 22 7.91 -0.42 3.86
CA ALA A 22 7.74 0.95 4.33
C ALA A 22 8.60 1.24 5.57
N ARG A 23 8.72 0.29 6.50
CA ARG A 23 9.56 0.44 7.70
C ARG A 23 11.05 0.57 7.34
N ARG A 24 11.57 -0.32 6.49
CA ARG A 24 12.98 -0.31 6.06
C ARG A 24 13.33 0.93 5.24
N VAL A 25 12.47 1.31 4.30
CA VAL A 25 12.67 2.55 3.51
C VAL A 25 12.61 3.79 4.39
N LYS A 26 11.69 3.83 5.37
CA LYS A 26 11.62 4.95 6.34
C LYS A 26 12.84 5.00 7.26
N ALA A 27 13.49 3.87 7.52
CA ALA A 27 14.75 3.80 8.25
C ALA A 27 15.97 4.28 7.42
N GLY A 28 15.79 4.57 6.12
CA GLY A 28 16.82 5.09 5.23
C GLY A 28 17.49 4.03 4.34
N GLU A 29 17.00 2.79 4.34
CA GLU A 29 17.51 1.76 3.43
C GLU A 29 17.12 2.04 1.97
N ASN A 30 17.97 1.60 1.03
CA ASN A 30 17.70 1.80 -0.38
C ASN A 30 16.47 0.96 -0.82
N PRO A 31 15.41 1.59 -1.40
CA PRO A 31 14.21 0.87 -1.80
C PRO A 31 14.44 -0.30 -2.76
N SER A 32 15.45 -0.22 -3.63
CA SER A 32 15.77 -1.30 -4.56
C SER A 32 16.26 -2.54 -3.82
N GLN A 33 17.20 -2.35 -2.88
CA GLN A 33 17.77 -3.44 -2.08
C GLN A 33 16.69 -4.09 -1.20
N VAL A 34 15.84 -3.28 -0.57
CA VAL A 34 14.71 -3.79 0.23
C VAL A 34 13.78 -4.65 -0.63
N LEU A 35 13.46 -4.22 -1.86
CA LEU A 35 12.62 -5.01 -2.78
C LEU A 35 13.29 -6.32 -3.24
N ASP A 36 14.60 -6.30 -3.41
CA ASP A 36 15.39 -7.49 -3.74
C ASP A 36 15.35 -8.51 -2.60
N ASP A 37 15.58 -8.05 -1.36
CA ASP A 37 15.54 -8.87 -0.15
C ASP A 37 14.14 -9.45 0.13
N LEU A 38 13.09 -8.70 -0.18
CA LEU A 38 11.70 -9.15 -0.07
C LEU A 38 11.27 -10.09 -1.21
N GLY A 39 12.18 -10.42 -2.14
CA GLY A 39 11.93 -11.34 -3.26
C GLY A 39 11.05 -10.76 -4.37
N VAL A 40 10.83 -9.44 -4.42
CA VAL A 40 9.98 -8.79 -5.41
C VAL A 40 10.78 -8.50 -6.67
N THR A 41 10.99 -9.48 -7.54
CA THR A 41 11.87 -9.33 -8.73
C THR A 41 11.22 -8.56 -9.88
N ARG A 42 9.94 -8.82 -10.19
CA ARG A 42 9.27 -8.26 -11.37
C ARG A 42 8.94 -6.78 -11.20
N TYR A 43 9.32 -5.96 -12.19
CA TYR A 43 9.09 -4.50 -12.18
C TYR A 43 7.60 -4.12 -11.98
N CYS A 44 6.68 -4.90 -12.55
CA CYS A 44 5.25 -4.64 -12.46
C CYS A 44 4.70 -4.83 -11.04
N CYS A 45 5.30 -5.72 -10.26
CA CYS A 45 4.95 -5.92 -8.86
C CYS A 45 5.73 -4.90 -7.98
N ARG A 46 6.98 -4.51 -8.33
CA ARG A 46 7.76 -3.45 -7.65
C ARG A 46 7.08 -2.07 -7.67
N ARG A 47 6.55 -1.65 -8.84
CA ARG A 47 5.89 -0.33 -8.97
C ARG A 47 4.71 -0.17 -8.00
N MET A 48 4.08 -1.27 -7.60
CA MET A 48 2.95 -1.25 -6.68
C MET A 48 3.37 -0.85 -5.26
N LEU A 49 4.60 -1.17 -4.85
CA LEU A 49 5.15 -0.79 -3.54
C LEU A 49 5.85 0.58 -3.64
N LEU A 50 6.65 0.82 -4.68
CA LEU A 50 7.41 2.06 -4.85
C LEU A 50 6.53 3.31 -4.94
N SER A 51 5.39 3.21 -5.63
CA SER A 51 4.50 4.36 -5.87
C SER A 51 3.27 4.38 -4.96
N HIS A 52 3.21 3.51 -3.94
CA HIS A 52 2.07 3.49 -3.04
C HIS A 52 2.10 4.68 -2.09
N VAL A 53 0.93 5.31 -1.90
CA VAL A 53 0.73 6.39 -0.93
C VAL A 53 -0.39 6.00 0.01
N GLU A 54 -0.03 5.82 1.28
CA GLU A 54 -0.95 5.44 2.34
C GLU A 54 -1.76 6.66 2.82
N ILE A 55 -2.89 6.90 2.16
CA ILE A 55 -3.81 8.01 2.49
C ILE A 55 -4.88 7.57 3.51
N ILE A 56 -4.97 6.28 3.86
CA ILE A 56 -6.10 5.78 4.68
C ILE A 56 -6.14 6.43 6.06
N ASP A 57 -5.00 6.63 6.72
CA ASP A 57 -4.91 7.26 8.03
C ASP A 57 -5.52 8.66 8.08
N LYS A 58 -5.35 9.42 6.98
CA LYS A 58 -5.91 10.77 6.86
C LYS A 58 -7.43 10.73 6.67
N LEU A 59 -7.94 9.72 5.98
CA LEU A 59 -9.38 9.56 5.73
C LEU A 59 -10.10 9.05 6.99
N LEU A 60 -9.46 8.23 7.81
CA LEU A 60 -10.02 7.72 9.07
C LEU A 60 -10.36 8.81 10.08
N LEU A 61 -9.79 10.02 9.93
CA LEU A 61 -10.13 11.19 10.74
C LEU A 61 -11.54 11.75 10.47
N TYR A 62 -12.18 11.32 9.37
CA TYR A 62 -13.47 11.83 8.94
C TYR A 62 -14.53 10.72 8.99
N GLU A 63 -15.59 10.95 9.75
CA GLU A 63 -16.75 10.08 9.75
C GLU A 63 -17.60 10.29 8.50
N ARG A 64 -18.24 9.21 8.02
CA ARG A 64 -19.26 9.33 7.00
C ARG A 64 -20.46 10.04 7.60
N TYR A 65 -20.78 11.24 7.12
CA TYR A 65 -22.09 11.84 7.38
C TYR A 65 -23.16 10.91 6.77
N SER A 66 -23.87 10.19 7.62
CA SER A 66 -24.98 9.33 7.24
C SER A 66 -26.13 10.20 6.71
N GLN A 67 -26.22 10.36 5.39
CA GLN A 67 -27.44 10.77 4.67
C GLN A 67 -28.49 9.64 4.71
N GLU A 68 -28.81 9.13 5.91
CA GLU A 68 -29.93 8.21 6.19
C GLU A 68 -30.62 8.60 7.51
N ARG A 69 -30.78 9.90 7.71
CA ARG A 69 -31.86 10.47 8.54
C ARG A 69 -32.58 11.55 7.74
N GLY A 70 -33.15 11.16 6.60
CA GLY A 70 -34.37 11.82 6.13
C GLY A 70 -35.54 11.32 6.97
N PRO A 71 -36.52 12.16 7.35
CA PRO A 71 -37.78 11.64 7.87
C PRO A 71 -38.56 11.04 6.69
N GLY A 72 -38.85 9.74 6.73
CA GLY A 72 -39.74 9.06 5.77
C GLY A 72 -39.09 7.89 5.06
#